data_AF-A0A0F8Z2A0-F1
#
_entry.id   AF-A0A0F8Z2A0-F1
#
_cell.length_a   1.000
_cell.length_b   1.000
_cell.length_c   1.000
_cell.angle_alpha   90.00
_cell.angle_beta   90.00
_cell.angle_gamma   90.00
#
_symmetry.space_group_name_H-M   'P 1'
#
loop_
_entity.id
_entity.type
_entity.pdbx_description
1 polymer ?
#
loop_
_entity_poly.entity_id
_entity_poly.type
_entity_poly.pdbx_seq_one_letter_code
_entity_poly.pdbx_strand_id
1 'polypeptide(L)'
;AELFGESMVCLYGEGFGAKIQKGGGNYNPTGVDFILFDVKVGNWWLERENIEDIASKLNIKVVPIIGKGTLIEAVDKTKTGHYSSFGQFIAEGIVVRPPITLFSRRGERLLGKIKTKDF
;
A
#
# COMPACT_ATOMS: atom_id res chain seq x y z
N ALA A 1 23.35 10.67 6.20
CA ALA A 1 22.58 11.90 6.47
C ALA A 1 21.40 11.53 7.35
N GLU A 2 21.06 12.38 8.32
CA GLU A 2 19.88 12.19 9.16
C GLU A 2 18.62 12.43 8.31
N LEU A 3 17.65 11.52 8.37
CA LEU A 3 16.47 11.52 7.50
C LEU A 3 15.31 12.36 8.04
N PHE A 4 15.12 12.38 9.36
CA PHE A 4 13.88 12.86 9.99
C PHE A 4 14.09 13.93 11.07
N GLY A 5 15.33 14.19 11.50
CA GLY A 5 15.60 15.10 12.62
C GLY A 5 14.85 14.67 13.89
N GLU A 6 14.32 15.66 14.62
CA GLU A 6 13.50 15.46 15.83
C GLU A 6 12.01 15.15 15.53
N SER A 7 11.64 14.94 14.26
CA SER A 7 10.24 14.74 13.89
C SER A 7 9.70 13.39 14.38
N MET A 8 8.48 13.36 14.90
CA MET A 8 7.76 12.10 15.13
C MET A 8 7.33 11.51 13.78
N VAL A 9 7.87 10.33 13.46
CA VAL A 9 7.60 9.63 12.19
C VAL A 9 7.01 8.26 12.44
N CYS A 10 5.98 7.90 11.67
CA CYS A 10 5.39 6.57 11.67
C CYS A 10 5.31 6.03 10.24
N LEU A 11 5.89 4.84 10.04
CA LEU A 11 5.87 4.11 8.78
C LEU A 11 4.79 3.03 8.88
N TYR A 12 3.82 3.06 7.98
CA TYR A 12 2.75 2.08 7.90
C TYR A 12 2.97 1.16 6.72
N GLY A 13 2.98 -0.14 6.98
CA GLY A 13 3.17 -1.17 5.97
C GLY A 13 2.61 -2.50 6.43
N GLU A 14 2.65 -3.46 5.52
CA GLU A 14 2.21 -4.82 5.76
C GLU A 14 3.45 -5.71 5.94
N GLY A 15 3.48 -6.48 7.03
CA GLY A 15 4.38 -7.62 7.13
C GLY A 15 3.82 -8.78 6.31
N PHE A 16 4.60 -9.32 5.38
CA PHE A 16 4.13 -10.39 4.49
C PHE A 16 5.17 -11.51 4.37
N GLY A 17 4.73 -12.68 3.93
CA GLY A 17 5.58 -13.84 3.68
C GLY A 17 5.15 -15.10 4.40
N ALA A 18 5.97 -16.14 4.30
CA ALA A 18 5.72 -17.42 4.92
C ALA A 18 5.51 -17.25 6.43
N LYS A 19 4.51 -17.96 6.98
CA LYS A 19 4.14 -17.96 8.41
C LYS A 19 3.45 -16.70 8.94
N ILE A 20 3.19 -15.67 8.13
CA ILE A 20 2.38 -14.51 8.55
C ILE A 20 0.89 -14.81 8.45
N GLN A 21 0.42 -15.23 7.27
CA GLN A 21 -0.97 -15.63 7.02
C GLN A 21 -1.04 -16.83 6.06
N LYS A 22 -2.22 -17.47 5.98
CA LYS A 22 -2.48 -18.55 5.02
C LYS A 22 -2.26 -18.03 3.59
N GLY A 23 -1.41 -18.70 2.82
CA GLY A 23 -1.02 -18.25 1.47
C GLY A 23 0.11 -17.22 1.46
N GLY A 24 0.63 -16.79 2.63
CA GLY A 24 1.77 -15.86 2.73
C GLY A 24 3.06 -16.37 2.05
N GLY A 25 3.23 -17.70 1.98
CA GLY A 25 4.33 -18.33 1.24
C GLY A 25 4.31 -18.06 -0.27
N ASN A 26 3.17 -17.67 -0.85
CA ASN A 26 3.11 -17.24 -2.25
C ASN A 26 3.80 -15.89 -2.48
N TYR A 27 3.93 -15.07 -1.43
CA TYR A 27 4.54 -13.74 -1.51
C TYR A 27 6.04 -13.78 -1.14
N ASN A 28 6.41 -14.60 -0.15
CA ASN A 28 7.80 -14.87 0.19
C ASN A 28 7.89 -16.30 0.78
N PRO A 29 8.31 -17.31 0.01
CA PRO A 29 8.28 -18.70 0.44
C PRO A 29 9.36 -19.02 1.49
N THR A 30 10.44 -18.26 1.53
CA THR A 30 11.62 -18.56 2.37
C THR A 30 11.72 -17.69 3.61
N GLY A 31 10.83 -16.69 3.78
CA GLY A 31 10.89 -15.80 4.93
C GLY A 31 9.73 -14.81 5.01
N VAL A 32 9.98 -13.74 5.75
CA VAL A 32 9.06 -12.62 5.95
C VAL A 32 9.74 -11.33 5.52
N ASP A 33 8.96 -10.35 5.11
CA ASP A 33 9.42 -9.06 4.65
C ASP A 33 8.37 -7.98 4.96
N PHE A 34 8.71 -6.72 4.76
CA PHE A 34 7.85 -5.57 5.02
C PHE A 34 7.65 -4.74 3.76
N ILE A 35 6.41 -4.36 3.47
CA ILE A 35 6.09 -3.45 2.37
C ILE A 35 5.37 -2.19 2.86
N LEU A 36 5.99 -1.05 2.60
CA LEU A 36 5.52 0.28 2.98
C LEU A 36 4.36 0.73 2.08
N PHE A 37 3.30 1.26 2.68
CA PHE A 37 2.20 1.89 1.93
C PHE A 37 1.84 3.31 2.40
N ASP A 38 2.26 3.72 3.59
CA ASP A 38 2.00 5.07 4.10
C ASP A 38 3.10 5.56 5.02
N VAL A 39 3.26 6.88 5.10
CA VAL A 39 4.16 7.53 6.06
C VAL A 39 3.47 8.76 6.64
N LYS A 40 3.53 8.89 7.97
CA LYS A 40 3.07 10.07 8.70
C LYS A 40 4.24 10.76 9.39
N VAL A 41 4.40 12.06 9.15
CA VAL A 41 5.42 12.91 9.79
C VAL A 41 4.70 14.05 10.51
N GLY A 42 4.70 14.02 11.84
CA GLY A 42 3.87 14.93 12.63
C GLY A 42 2.38 14.81 12.23
N ASN A 43 1.83 15.86 11.62
CA ASN A 43 0.44 15.89 11.12
C ASN A 43 0.32 15.62 9.61
N TRP A 44 1.43 15.41 8.91
CA TRP A 44 1.46 15.25 7.46
C TRP A 44 1.39 13.79 7.06
N TRP A 45 0.43 13.46 6.20
CA TRP A 45 0.45 12.22 5.43
C TRP A 45 1.18 12.48 4.13
N LEU A 46 2.25 11.73 3.89
CA LEU A 46 3.14 12.04 2.78
C LEU A 46 2.55 11.70 1.42
N GLU A 47 2.91 12.51 0.43
CA GLU A 47 2.66 12.25 -0.98
C GLU A 47 3.45 11.02 -1.45
N ARG A 48 3.05 10.47 -2.60
CA ARG A 48 3.59 9.18 -3.08
C ARG A 48 5.10 9.24 -3.24
N GLU A 49 5.57 10.32 -3.84
CA GLU A 49 6.95 10.56 -4.23
C GLU A 49 7.86 10.60 -2.99
N ASN A 50 7.37 11.21 -1.91
CA ASN A 50 8.09 11.27 -0.63
C ASN A 50 8.12 9.91 0.09
N ILE A 51 7.05 9.10 -0.05
CA ILE A 51 7.05 7.72 0.46
C ILE A 51 8.08 6.87 -0.29
N GLU A 52 8.15 6.99 -1.62
CA GLU A 52 9.12 6.27 -2.45
C GLU A 52 10.57 6.69 -2.17
N ASP A 53 10.81 7.98 -1.95
CA ASP A 53 12.13 8.51 -1.56
C ASP A 53 12.58 7.95 -0.20
N ILE A 54 11.70 7.96 0.82
CA ILE A 54 11.99 7.36 2.13
C ILE A 54 12.23 5.86 2.00
N ALA A 55 11.39 5.14 1.25
CA ALA A 55 11.54 3.71 1.02
C ALA A 55 12.91 3.40 0.36
N SER A 56 13.33 4.19 -0.63
CA SER A 56 14.63 4.05 -1.27
C SER A 56 15.78 4.26 -0.28
N LYS A 57 15.75 5.34 0.51
CA LYS A 57 16.81 5.66 1.47
C LYS A 57 16.92 4.65 2.62
N LEU A 58 15.80 4.03 3.01
CA LEU A 58 15.76 2.98 4.03
C LEU A 58 15.92 1.56 3.48
N ASN A 59 16.01 1.41 2.15
CA ASN A 59 16.03 0.12 1.46
C ASN A 59 14.83 -0.78 1.82
N ILE A 60 13.64 -0.19 1.86
CA ILE A 60 12.37 -0.85 2.16
C ILE A 60 11.54 -0.97 0.87
N LYS A 61 10.80 -2.07 0.71
CA LYS A 61 9.86 -2.22 -0.40
C LYS A 61 8.67 -1.29 -0.23
N VAL A 62 8.14 -0.75 -1.33
CA VAL A 62 6.94 0.09 -1.34
C VAL A 62 5.86 -0.56 -2.21
N VAL A 63 4.59 -0.48 -1.78
CA VAL A 63 3.47 -1.04 -2.56
C VAL A 63 3.46 -0.45 -3.98
N PRO A 64 3.30 -1.28 -5.02
CA PRO A 64 3.34 -0.80 -6.40
C PRO A 64 2.07 -0.02 -6.77
N ILE A 65 2.21 0.95 -7.66
CA ILE A 65 1.06 1.57 -8.33
C ILE A 65 0.66 0.67 -9.49
N ILE A 66 -0.49 0.01 -9.37
CA ILE A 66 -1.02 -0.91 -10.39
C ILE A 66 -1.93 -0.23 -11.43
N GLY A 67 -2.17 1.08 -11.31
CA GLY A 67 -2.98 1.87 -12.23
C GLY A 67 -3.32 3.27 -11.69
N LYS A 68 -3.76 4.14 -12.60
CA LYS A 68 -4.38 5.44 -12.32
C LYS A 68 -5.64 5.54 -13.18
N GLY A 69 -6.72 6.04 -12.61
CA GLY A 69 -8.01 6.08 -13.29
C GLY A 69 -9.14 6.44 -12.32
N THR A 70 -10.36 6.16 -12.76
CA THR A 70 -11.58 6.33 -11.98
C THR A 70 -11.78 5.18 -10.99
N LEU A 71 -12.62 5.43 -9.98
CA LEU A 71 -13.02 4.37 -9.04
C LEU A 71 -13.73 3.21 -9.74
N ILE A 72 -14.51 3.49 -10.78
CA ILE A 72 -15.27 2.49 -11.55
C ILE A 72 -14.31 1.55 -12.29
N GLU A 73 -13.27 2.08 -12.93
CA GLU A 73 -12.26 1.25 -13.60
C GLU A 73 -11.53 0.33 -12.60
N ALA A 74 -11.28 0.81 -11.38
CA ALA A 74 -10.69 -0.02 -10.32
C ALA A 74 -11.64 -1.12 -9.84
N VAL A 75 -12.95 -0.85 -9.78
CA VAL A 75 -14.00 -1.84 -9.48
C VAL A 75 -14.02 -2.91 -10.56
N ASP A 76 -14.09 -2.53 -11.83
CA ASP A 76 -14.16 -3.46 -12.96
C ASP A 76 -12.92 -4.37 -13.01
N LYS A 77 -11.72 -3.80 -12.82
CA LYS A 77 -10.46 -4.55 -12.76
C LYS A 77 -10.42 -5.56 -11.60
N THR A 78 -11.01 -5.21 -10.47
CA THR A 78 -11.03 -6.10 -9.30
C THR A 78 -12.04 -7.23 -9.50
N LYS A 79 -13.19 -6.94 -10.10
CA LYS A 79 -14.25 -7.92 -10.39
C LYS A 79 -13.82 -9.03 -11.35
N THR A 80 -13.00 -8.73 -12.35
CA THR A 80 -12.47 -9.74 -13.27
C THR A 80 -11.36 -10.60 -12.64
N GLY A 81 -10.90 -10.25 -11.44
CA GLY A 81 -9.66 -10.75 -10.87
C GLY A 81 -8.44 -10.13 -11.56
N HIS A 82 -7.39 -9.85 -10.79
CA HIS A 82 -6.10 -9.44 -11.33
C HIS A 82 -4.98 -10.17 -10.60
N TYR A 83 -3.88 -10.42 -11.29
CA TYR A 83 -2.70 -11.05 -10.70
C TYR A 83 -2.01 -10.10 -9.73
N SER A 84 -1.53 -10.66 -8.63
CA SER A 84 -0.68 -9.97 -7.66
C SER A 84 0.63 -9.53 -8.30
N SER A 85 1.13 -8.36 -7.89
CA SER A 85 2.47 -7.91 -8.31
C SER A 85 3.60 -8.80 -7.77
N PHE A 86 3.30 -9.68 -6.81
CA PHE A 86 4.26 -10.60 -6.20
C PHE A 86 4.29 -11.99 -6.83
N GLY A 87 3.38 -12.31 -7.77
CA GLY A 87 3.37 -13.61 -8.42
C GLY A 87 2.07 -13.94 -9.16
N GLN A 88 2.03 -15.12 -9.78
CA GLN A 88 0.89 -15.59 -10.57
C GLN A 88 -0.25 -16.16 -9.70
N PHE A 89 -0.79 -15.34 -8.81
CA PHE A 89 -1.99 -15.65 -8.04
C PHE A 89 -2.92 -14.44 -8.01
N ILE A 90 -4.22 -14.68 -7.82
CA ILE A 90 -5.23 -13.62 -7.75
C ILE A 90 -4.97 -12.76 -6.51
N ALA A 91 -4.85 -11.45 -6.70
CA ALA A 91 -4.70 -10.50 -5.61
C ALA A 91 -5.98 -10.44 -4.76
N GLU A 92 -5.83 -10.19 -3.46
CA GLU A 92 -6.98 -10.05 -2.54
C GLU A 92 -7.91 -8.90 -2.96
N GLY A 93 -7.32 -7.81 -3.47
CA GLY A 93 -8.03 -6.60 -3.84
C GLY A 93 -7.08 -5.44 -4.14
N ILE A 94 -7.67 -4.26 -4.31
CA ILE A 94 -6.97 -3.01 -4.60
C ILE A 94 -7.28 -2.01 -3.49
N VAL A 95 -6.25 -1.33 -2.98
CA VAL A 95 -6.42 -0.10 -2.20
C VAL A 95 -6.41 1.08 -3.17
N VAL A 96 -7.43 1.92 -3.10
CA VAL A 96 -7.57 3.12 -3.93
C VAL A 96 -7.46 4.36 -3.07
N ARG A 97 -6.73 5.36 -3.58
CA ARG A 97 -6.60 6.66 -2.95
C ARG A 97 -6.64 7.77 -4.01
N PRO A 98 -7.18 8.96 -3.71
CA PRO A 98 -7.05 10.10 -4.60
C PRO A 98 -5.56 10.49 -4.75
N PRO A 99 -5.16 11.11 -5.88
CA PRO A 99 -3.78 11.56 -6.08
C PRO A 99 -3.30 12.58 -5.03
N ILE A 100 -4.23 13.40 -4.55
CA ILE A 100 -4.01 14.36 -3.46
C ILE A 100 -4.74 13.84 -2.22
N THR A 101 -4.11 13.88 -1.05
CA THR A 101 -4.75 13.41 0.18
C THR A 101 -5.96 14.28 0.51
N LEU A 102 -7.15 13.67 0.55
CA LEU A 102 -8.40 14.33 0.91
C LEU A 102 -8.93 13.82 2.25
N PHE A 103 -9.65 14.69 2.95
CA PHE A 103 -10.28 14.38 4.24
C PHE A 103 -11.78 14.65 4.19
N SER A 104 -12.55 13.84 4.92
CA SER A 104 -13.95 14.11 5.21
C SER A 104 -14.07 15.31 6.16
N ARG A 105 -15.29 15.87 6.31
CA ARG A 105 -15.57 16.91 7.31
C ARG A 105 -15.33 16.45 8.76
N ARG A 106 -15.23 15.14 8.98
CA ARG A 106 -14.92 14.52 10.28
C ARG A 106 -13.41 14.32 10.50
N GLY A 107 -12.57 14.71 9.55
CA GLY A 107 -11.12 14.54 9.61
C GLY A 107 -10.62 13.15 9.21
N GLU A 108 -11.48 12.31 8.64
CA GLU A 108 -11.09 10.96 8.19
C GLU A 108 -10.50 11.03 6.77
N ARG A 109 -9.43 10.28 6.51
CA ARG A 109 -8.86 10.21 5.16
C ARG A 109 -9.80 9.49 4.21
N LEU A 110 -9.93 10.04 3.01
CA LEU A 110 -10.65 9.41 1.90
C LEU A 110 -9.78 8.35 1.24
N LEU A 111 -9.94 7.12 1.70
CA LEU A 111 -9.28 5.91 1.20
C LEU A 111 -10.32 4.83 0.98
N GLY A 112 -10.15 4.03 -0.07
CA GLY A 112 -11.04 2.91 -0.40
C GLY A 112 -10.29 1.61 -0.52
N LYS A 113 -11.00 0.50 -0.34
CA LYS A 113 -10.53 -0.84 -0.66
C LYS A 113 -11.61 -1.56 -1.43
N ILE A 114 -11.23 -2.27 -2.48
CA ILE A 114 -12.12 -3.09 -3.31
C ILE A 114 -11.54 -4.49 -3.28
N LYS A 115 -12.29 -5.50 -2.82
CA LYS A 115 -11.77 -6.87 -2.70
C LYS A 115 -12.43 -7.79 -3.71
N THR A 116 -11.65 -8.70 -4.28
CA THR A 116 -12.13 -9.67 -5.28
C THR A 116 -13.27 -10.53 -4.72
N LYS A 117 -13.20 -10.87 -3.42
CA LYS A 117 -14.22 -11.67 -2.71
C LYS A 117 -15.58 -10.96 -2.52
N ASP A 118 -15.65 -9.65 -2.77
CA ASP A 118 -16.89 -8.88 -2.63
C ASP A 118 -17.78 -9.00 -3.89
N PHE A 119 -17.30 -9.71 -4.93
CA PHE A 119 -17.99 -10.06 -6.16
C PHE A 119 -18.16 -11.58 -6.28
#